data_AF-A0A0A1PI11-F1
#
_entry.id   AF-A0A0A1PI11-F1
#
_cell.length_a   1.000
_cell.length_b   1.000
_cell.length_c   1.000
_cell.angle_alpha   90.00
_cell.angle_beta   90.00
_cell.angle_gamma   90.00
#
_symmetry.space_group_name_H-M   'P 1'
#
loop_
_entity.id
_entity.type
_entity.pdbx_description
1 polymer ?
#
loop_
_entity_poly.entity_id
_entity_poly.type
_entity_poly.pdbx_seq_one_letter_code
_entity_poly.pdbx_strand_id
1 'polypeptide(L)'
;MTSGIKTRERKGRGRPRADATPIGLRFPADLLAVLDAHIARERPGASRPEALRAIFREWAVSRDLMPADSSPAALELEDLNAENDG
;
A
#
# COMPACT_ATOMS: atom_id res chain seq x y z
N MET A 1 -48.28 6.17 14.94
CA MET A 1 -48.01 5.83 13.53
C MET A 1 -46.83 6.68 13.10
N THR A 2 -45.60 6.16 13.23
CA THR A 2 -44.70 5.75 12.11
C THR A 2 -44.43 6.90 11.12
N SER A 3 -43.21 7.34 10.83
CA SER A 3 -41.98 6.56 10.61
C SER A 3 -40.75 7.45 10.77
N GLY A 4 -39.72 6.93 11.46
CA GLY A 4 -38.42 7.58 11.61
C GLY A 4 -37.58 7.40 10.34
N ILE A 5 -37.15 8.51 9.75
CA ILE A 5 -36.14 8.51 8.70
C ILE A 5 -34.78 8.35 9.39
N LYS A 6 -34.28 7.11 9.45
CA LYS A 6 -32.89 6.84 9.82
C LYS A 6 -31.99 7.26 8.67
N THR A 7 -31.45 8.48 8.73
CA THR A 7 -30.36 8.94 7.87
C THR A 7 -29.19 7.98 8.05
N ARG A 8 -28.96 7.10 7.07
CA ARG A 8 -27.78 6.25 7.04
C ARG A 8 -26.57 7.14 6.78
N GLU A 9 -25.81 7.45 7.83
CA GLU A 9 -24.50 8.08 7.73
C GLU A 9 -23.65 7.30 6.72
N ARG A 10 -23.26 7.97 5.63
CA ARG A 10 -22.28 7.43 4.69
C ARG A 10 -20.96 7.36 5.43
N LYS A 11 -20.67 6.20 6.03
CA LYS A 11 -19.38 5.86 6.64
C LYS A 11 -18.28 6.28 5.68
N GLY A 12 -17.53 7.32 6.05
CA GLY A 12 -16.41 7.82 5.28
C GLY A 12 -15.48 6.65 5.00
N ARG A 13 -15.45 6.18 3.75
CA ARG A 13 -14.42 5.26 3.30
C ARG A 13 -13.15 6.09 3.34
N GLY A 14 -12.38 5.89 4.41
CA GLY A 14 -11.12 6.58 4.67
C GLY A 14 -10.36 6.69 3.36
N ARG A 15 -10.14 7.94 2.94
CA ARG A 15 -9.43 8.27 1.72
C ARG A 15 -8.13 7.44 1.72
N PRO A 16 -7.87 6.60 0.69
CA PRO A 16 -6.61 5.88 0.61
C PRO A 16 -5.46 6.90 0.69
N ARG A 17 -4.34 6.50 1.32
CA ARG A 17 -3.15 7.33 1.54
C ARG A 17 -2.86 8.24 0.34
N ALA A 18 -2.65 9.52 0.60
CA ALA A 18 -2.48 10.57 -0.42
C ALA A 18 -1.21 10.39 -1.29
N ASP A 19 -0.34 9.44 -0.94
CA ASP A 19 0.97 9.21 -1.55
C ASP A 19 0.97 8.03 -2.54
N ALA A 20 -0.12 7.81 -3.29
CA ALA A 20 -0.16 6.74 -4.28
C ALA A 20 -1.03 7.10 -5.50
N THR A 21 -0.48 6.86 -6.69
CA THR A 21 -1.23 6.96 -7.95
C THR A 21 -2.09 5.71 -8.15
N PRO A 22 -3.42 5.86 -8.39
CA PRO A 22 -4.28 4.71 -8.59
C PRO A 22 -3.96 4.00 -9.92
N ILE A 23 -3.85 2.67 -9.88
CA ILE A 23 -3.67 1.83 -11.06
C ILE A 23 -4.89 0.90 -11.18
N GLY A 24 -5.62 1.00 -12.29
CA GLY A 24 -6.72 0.09 -12.62
C GLY A 24 -6.20 -1.15 -13.32
N LEU A 25 -6.19 -2.30 -12.62
CA LEU A 25 -5.66 -3.56 -13.16
C LEU A 25 -6.74 -4.64 -13.20
N ARG A 26 -6.76 -5.43 -14.27
CA ARG A 26 -7.61 -6.61 -14.43
C ARG A 26 -6.73 -7.86 -14.43
N PHE A 27 -7.03 -8.80 -13.55
CA PHE A 27 -6.36 -10.10 -13.51
C PHE A 27 -7.29 -11.21 -14.03
N PRO A 28 -6.76 -12.16 -14.82
CA PRO A 28 -7.40 -13.44 -15.05
C PRO A 28 -7.66 -14.20 -13.74
N ALA A 29 -8.68 -15.05 -13.73
CA ALA A 29 -9.10 -15.79 -12.54
C ALA A 29 -7.99 -16.69 -11.98
N ASP A 30 -7.20 -17.34 -12.85
CA ASP A 30 -6.11 -18.23 -12.45
C ASP A 30 -5.00 -17.46 -11.70
N LEU A 31 -4.63 -16.27 -12.18
CA LEU A 31 -3.64 -15.44 -11.51
C LEU A 31 -4.15 -14.87 -10.18
N LEU A 32 -5.45 -14.56 -10.09
CA LEU A 32 -6.07 -14.17 -8.81
C LEU A 32 -6.01 -15.30 -7.80
N ALA A 33 -6.29 -16.54 -8.21
CA ALA A 33 -6.22 -17.70 -7.32
C ALA A 33 -4.79 -17.91 -6.78
N VAL A 34 -3.76 -17.74 -7.63
CA VAL A 34 -2.35 -17.80 -7.19
C VAL A 34 -2.03 -16.69 -6.20
N LEU A 35 -2.49 -15.46 -6.46
CA LEU A 35 -2.29 -14.33 -5.55
C LEU A 35 -2.95 -14.57 -4.19
N ASP A 36 -4.21 -15.03 -4.18
CA ASP A 36 -4.94 -15.32 -2.94
C ASP A 36 -4.28 -16.45 -2.13
N ALA A 37 -3.77 -17.50 -2.81
CA ALA A 37 -3.02 -18.56 -2.16
C ALA A 37 -1.69 -18.07 -1.56
N HIS A 38 -0.98 -17.17 -2.26
CA HIS A 38 0.23 -16.53 -1.73
C HIS A 38 -0.08 -15.68 -0.49
N ILE A 39 -1.16 -14.89 -0.52
CA ILE A 39 -1.61 -14.08 0.63
C ILE A 39 -1.91 -14.97 1.83
N ALA A 40 -2.65 -16.07 1.63
CA ALA A 40 -3.00 -16.98 2.70
C ALA A 40 -1.77 -17.62 3.37
N ARG A 41 -0.69 -17.86 2.61
CA ARG A 41 0.52 -18.53 3.09
C ARG A 41 1.53 -17.57 3.72
N GLU A 42 1.89 -16.50 3.02
CA GLU A 42 3.01 -15.64 3.39
C GLU A 42 2.58 -14.39 4.17
N ARG A 43 1.35 -13.90 3.92
CA ARG A 43 0.88 -12.61 4.43
C ARG A 43 -0.60 -12.67 4.83
N PRO A 44 -0.96 -13.50 5.82
CA PRO A 44 -2.35 -13.68 6.22
C PRO A 44 -2.95 -12.33 6.67
N GLY A 45 -4.08 -11.97 6.09
CA GLY A 45 -4.79 -10.71 6.39
C GLY A 45 -4.36 -9.50 5.55
N ALA A 46 -3.31 -9.60 4.71
CA ALA A 46 -2.95 -8.54 3.79
C ALA A 46 -4.01 -8.36 2.70
N SER A 47 -4.26 -7.12 2.30
CA SER A 47 -5.16 -6.85 1.16
C SER A 47 -4.47 -7.21 -0.16
N ARG A 48 -5.23 -7.66 -1.17
CA ARG A 48 -4.69 -7.95 -2.53
C ARG A 48 -3.76 -6.85 -3.09
N PRO A 49 -4.13 -5.55 -3.09
CA PRO A 49 -3.24 -4.51 -3.60
C PRO A 49 -1.99 -4.30 -2.73
N GLU A 50 -2.06 -4.59 -1.43
CA GLU A 50 -0.91 -4.51 -0.53
C GLU A 50 0.06 -5.66 -0.75
N ALA A 51 -0.45 -6.89 -0.90
CA ALA A 51 0.35 -8.05 -1.24
C ALA A 51 1.06 -7.86 -2.59
N LEU A 52 0.38 -7.33 -3.61
CA LEU A 52 1.01 -6.99 -4.89
C LEU A 52 2.14 -5.97 -4.75
N ARG A 53 1.96 -4.92 -3.93
CA ARG A 53 3.03 -3.94 -3.67
C ARG A 53 4.23 -4.59 -2.97
N ALA A 54 3.99 -5.47 -2.02
CA ALA A 54 5.05 -6.19 -1.32
C ALA A 54 5.83 -7.11 -2.26
N ILE A 55 5.14 -7.94 -3.04
CA ILE A 55 5.74 -8.83 -4.05
C ILE A 55 6.56 -8.01 -5.05
N PHE A 56 6.01 -6.90 -5.53
CA PHE A 56 6.72 -6.05 -6.49
C PHE A 56 7.97 -5.42 -5.88
N ARG A 57 7.91 -4.99 -4.60
CA ARG A 57 9.08 -4.46 -3.88
C ARG A 57 10.16 -5.52 -3.70
N GLU A 58 9.80 -6.71 -3.25
CA GLU A 58 10.73 -7.83 -3.08
C GLU A 58 11.41 -8.19 -4.42
N TRP A 59 10.62 -8.26 -5.50
CA TRP A 59 11.12 -8.48 -6.85
C TRP A 59 12.09 -7.38 -7.32
N ALA A 60 11.79 -6.11 -7.02
CA ALA A 60 12.63 -4.97 -7.40
C ALA A 60 13.95 -4.95 -6.63
N VAL A 61 13.91 -5.18 -5.30
CA VAL A 61 15.12 -5.27 -4.46
C VAL A 61 16.01 -6.43 -4.90
N SER A 62 15.43 -7.61 -5.17
CA SER A 62 16.18 -8.77 -5.66
C SER A 62 16.89 -8.54 -7.00
N ARG A 63 16.52 -7.48 -7.74
CA ARG A 63 17.09 -7.12 -9.04
C ARG A 63 17.94 -5.87 -8.99
N ASP A 64 18.22 -5.34 -7.79
CA ASP A 64 18.95 -4.09 -7.59
C ASP A 64 18.29 -2.87 -8.27
N LEU A 65 16.97 -2.95 -8.50
CA LEU A 65 16.17 -1.86 -9.09
C LEU A 65 15.64 -0.89 -8.01
N MET A 66 15.79 -1.24 -6.74
CA MET A 66 15.36 -0.42 -5.60
C MET A 66 16.28 -0.71 -4.40
N PRO A 67 16.69 0.30 -3.61
CA PRO A 67 17.43 0.07 -2.38
C PRO A 67 16.56 -0.72 -1.38
N ALA A 68 17.16 -1.71 -0.70
CA ALA A 68 16.47 -2.45 0.36
C ALA A 68 15.96 -1.53 1.48
N ASP A 69 16.74 -0.48 1.78
CA ASP A 69 16.54 0.48 2.88
C ASP A 69 15.70 1.72 2.53
N SER A 70 15.01 1.77 1.38
CA SER A 70 14.03 2.83 1.09
C SER A 70 12.76 2.66 1.94
N SER A 71 12.91 2.69 3.25
CA SER A 71 11.84 2.98 4.19
C SER A 71 11.51 4.47 4.05
N PRO A 72 10.24 4.90 4.13
CA PRO A 72 9.87 6.32 4.03
C PRO A 72 10.50 7.22 5.11
N ALA A 73 11.26 6.66 6.06
CA ALA A 73 12.08 7.39 7.02
C ALA A 73 13.40 7.95 6.44
N ALA A 74 13.83 7.53 5.25
CA ALA A 74 15.10 7.98 4.66
C ALA A 74 15.03 9.40 4.06
N LEU A 75 13.86 10.04 4.02
CA LEU A 75 13.71 11.43 3.55
C LEU A 75 13.92 12.49 4.65
N GLU A 76 14.36 12.10 5.85
CA GLU A 76 14.41 12.96 7.06
C GLU A 76 15.84 13.16 7.60
N LEU A 77 16.88 13.18 6.75
CA LEU A 77 18.26 13.42 7.23
C LEU A 77 19.11 14.38 6.41
N GLU A 78 18.68 14.85 5.23
CA GLU A 78 19.52 15.73 4.40
C GLU A 78 19.39 17.23 4.72
N ASP A 79 18.50 17.64 5.63
CA ASP A 79 18.28 19.05 5.97
C ASP A 79 18.99 19.53 7.26
N LEU A 80 19.66 18.62 8.01
CA LEU A 80 20.27 18.97 9.31
C LEU A 80 21.77 19.30 9.25
N ASN A 81 22.40 19.25 8.07
CA ASN A 81 23.84 19.50 7.92
C ASN A 81 24.19 20.92 7.43
N ALA A 82 23.21 21.83 7.40
CA ALA A 82 23.37 23.18 6.86
C ALA A 82 23.64 24.30 7.90
N GLU A 83 23.58 24.02 9.21
CA GLU A 83 23.69 25.07 10.25
C GLU A 83 24.83 24.83 11.26
N ASN A 84 26.02 24.45 10.79
CA ASN A 84 27.23 24.56 11.62
C ASN A 84 28.48 24.87 10.78
N ASP A 85 28.52 26.04 10.16
CA ASP A 85 29.77 26.70 9.78
C ASP A 85 29.54 28.22 9.69
N GLY A 86 29.97 28.97 10.72
CA GLY A 86 29.95 30.44 10.74
C GLY A 86 29.72 31.06 12.12
#